data_AF-A0A2M8AU25-F1
#
_entry.id   AF-A0A2M8AU25-F1
#
_cell.length_a   1.000
_cell.length_b   1.000
_cell.length_c   1.000
_cell.angle_alpha   90.00
_cell.angle_beta   90.00
_cell.angle_gamma   90.00
#
_symmetry.space_group_name_H-M   'P 1'
#
loop_
_entity.id
_entity.type
_entity.pdbx_description
1 polymer ?
#
loop_
_entity_poly.entity_id
_entity_poly.type
_entity_poly.pdbx_seq_one_letter_code
_entity_poly.pdbx_strand_id
1 'polypeptide(L)'
;MSHQELELAKKVFLSGLGIAALAKEKVECVVNELVQRGDVTKKDADGIVEALVKKGQETEGEIQGIIRAEIVKIMDEMGIATKKDIQAIEEKMKGQG
;
A
#
# COMPACT_ATOMS: atom_id res chain seq x y z
N MET A 1 2.28 6.35 25.72
CA MET A 1 2.87 5.26 24.91
C MET A 1 2.38 5.25 23.46
N SER A 2 1.20 5.79 23.12
CA SER A 2 0.54 5.68 21.81
C SER A 2 1.09 6.54 20.65
N HIS A 3 1.85 7.62 20.90
CA HIS A 3 2.29 8.53 19.82
C HIS A 3 3.51 8.02 19.01
N GLN A 4 4.38 7.22 19.61
CA GLN A 4 5.61 6.76 18.93
C GLN A 4 5.34 5.65 17.91
N GLU A 5 4.35 4.79 18.16
CA GLU A 5 4.04 3.65 17.30
C GLU A 5 3.39 4.08 15.97
N LEU A 6 2.50 5.08 16.03
CA LEU A 6 1.86 5.63 14.83
C LEU A 6 2.88 6.33 13.91
N GLU A 7 3.84 7.04 14.49
CA GLU A 7 4.91 7.70 13.72
C GLU A 7 5.82 6.68 13.03
N LEU A 8 6.11 5.54 13.67
CA LEU A 8 6.89 4.46 13.06
C LEU A 8 6.14 3.82 11.89
N ALA A 9 4.84 3.53 12.05
CA ALA A 9 4.01 2.97 11.00
C ALA A 9 3.92 3.88 9.77
N LYS A 10 3.74 5.19 9.98
CA LYS A 10 3.76 6.19 8.89
C LYS A 10 5.09 6.23 8.16
N LYS A 11 6.20 6.22 8.91
CA LYS A 11 7.55 6.22 8.31
C LYS A 11 7.79 4.96 7.47
N VAL A 12 7.43 3.78 7.98
CA VAL A 12 7.56 2.52 7.23
C VAL A 12 6.74 2.55 5.94
N PHE A 13 5.51 3.05 6.00
CA PHE A 13 4.66 3.19 4.82
C PHE A 13 5.25 4.16 3.79
N LEU A 14 5.68 5.35 4.22
CA LEU A 14 6.32 6.34 3.34
C LEU A 14 7.64 5.83 2.75
N SER A 15 8.43 5.07 3.52
CA SER A 15 9.64 4.41 3.03
C SER A 15 9.34 3.36 1.96
N GLY A 16 8.24 2.61 2.10
CA GLY A 16 7.79 1.64 1.10
C GLY A 16 7.50 2.30 -0.26
N LEU A 17 6.87 3.48 -0.27
CA LEU A 17 6.61 4.25 -1.49
C LEU A 17 7.90 4.76 -2.15
N GLY A 18 8.89 5.19 -1.35
CA GLY A 18 10.19 5.62 -1.86
C GLY A 18 10.97 4.48 -2.53
N ILE A 19 10.91 3.27 -1.97
CA ILE A 19 11.53 2.07 -2.56
C ILE A 19 10.85 1.70 -3.89
N ALA A 20 9.53 1.82 -3.99
CA ALA A 20 8.79 1.54 -5.22
C ALA A 20 9.17 2.51 -6.37
N ALA A 21 9.38 3.80 -6.06
CA ALA A 21 9.83 4.78 -7.05
C ALA A 21 11.22 4.43 -7.61
N LEU A 22 12.17 4.07 -6.73
CA LEU A 22 13.50 3.63 -7.14
C LEU A 22 13.46 2.34 -7.98
N ALA A 23 12.55 1.42 -7.67
CA ALA A 23 12.36 0.20 -8.45
C ALA A 23 11.93 0.52 -9.89
N LYS A 24 11.01 1.48 -10.08
CA LYS A 24 10.59 1.94 -11.42
C LYS A 24 11.77 2.50 -12.21
N GLU A 25 12.55 3.40 -11.61
CA GLU A 25 13.75 3.97 -12.25
C GLU A 25 14.75 2.89 -12.65
N LYS A 26 14.94 1.86 -11.80
CA LYS A 26 15.85 0.75 -12.09
C LYS A 26 15.36 -0.11 -13.26
N VAL A 27 14.05 -0.37 -13.35
CA VAL A 27 13.45 -1.11 -14.47
C VAL A 27 13.64 -0.34 -15.77
N GLU A 28 13.33 0.97 -15.79
CA GLU A 28 13.54 1.82 -16.97
C GLU A 28 15.01 1.82 -17.41
N CYS A 29 15.95 1.90 -16.47
CA CYS A 29 17.38 1.84 -16.74
C CYS A 29 17.80 0.52 -17.42
N VAL A 30 17.40 -0.63 -16.85
CA VAL A 30 17.74 -1.95 -17.39
C VAL A 30 17.16 -2.14 -18.79
N VAL A 31 15.90 -1.77 -18.97
CA VAL A 31 15.22 -1.92 -20.27
C VAL A 31 15.85 -1.00 -21.32
N ASN A 32 16.25 0.23 -20.96
CA ASN A 32 16.96 1.13 -21.86
C ASN A 32 18.35 0.61 -22.26
N GLU A 33 19.08 -0.06 -21.36
CA GLU A 33 20.35 -0.71 -21.70
C GLU A 33 20.16 -1.82 -22.74
N LEU A 34 19.09 -2.61 -22.63
CA LEU A 34 18.76 -3.66 -23.60
C LEU A 34 18.44 -3.08 -24.98
N VAL A 35 17.76 -1.93 -25.04
CA VAL A 35 17.52 -1.21 -26.29
C VAL A 35 18.81 -0.70 -26.91
N GLN A 36 19.72 -0.14 -26.11
CA GLN A 36 21.01 0.35 -26.60
C GLN A 36 21.90 -0.77 -27.16
N ARG A 37 21.81 -1.98 -26.58
CA ARG A 37 22.52 -3.17 -27.06
C ARG A 37 21.89 -3.78 -28.31
N GLY A 38 20.67 -3.37 -28.66
CA GLY A 38 19.90 -3.92 -29.77
C GLY A 38 19.19 -5.24 -29.44
N ASP A 39 19.19 -5.65 -28.17
CA ASP A 39 18.57 -6.90 -27.71
C ASP A 39 17.03 -6.80 -27.68
N VAL A 40 16.49 -5.58 -27.55
CA VAL A 40 15.06 -5.29 -27.43
C VAL A 40 14.72 -4.04 -28.24
N THR A 41 13.54 -4.00 -28.87
CA THR A 41 13.10 -2.77 -29.55
C THR A 41 12.57 -1.75 -28.56
N LYS A 42 12.65 -0.45 -28.88
CA LYS A 42 12.09 0.60 -28.02
C LYS A 42 10.60 0.37 -27.71
N LYS A 43 9.83 -0.15 -28.67
CA LYS A 43 8.41 -0.45 -28.49
C LYS A 43 8.17 -1.58 -27.48
N ASP A 44 8.97 -2.63 -27.52
CA ASP A 44 8.85 -3.75 -26.58
C ASP A 44 9.29 -3.34 -25.19
N ALA A 45 10.33 -2.51 -25.11
CA ALA A 45 10.79 -1.87 -23.87
C ALA A 45 9.68 -1.07 -23.18
N ASP A 46 9.01 -0.17 -23.90
CA ASP A 46 7.88 0.61 -23.39
C ASP A 46 6.75 -0.31 -22.88
N GLY A 47 6.44 -1.38 -23.63
CA GLY A 47 5.45 -2.37 -23.25
C GLY A 47 5.80 -3.16 -21.98
N ILE A 48 7.08 -3.49 -21.77
CA ILE A 48 7.55 -4.16 -20.54
C ILE A 48 7.37 -3.26 -19.33
N VAL A 49 7.77 -1.98 -19.44
CA VAL A 49 7.62 -1.00 -18.36
C VAL A 49 6.14 -0.81 -18.02
N GLU A 50 5.29 -0.63 -19.02
CA GLU A 50 3.85 -0.43 -18.84
C GLU A 50 3.18 -1.66 -18.19
N ALA A 51 3.52 -2.87 -18.63
CA ALA A 51 3.01 -4.11 -18.04
C ALA A 51 3.42 -4.27 -16.57
N LEU A 52 4.67 -3.92 -16.22
CA LEU A 52 5.17 -3.97 -14.86
C LEU A 52 4.49 -2.94 -13.96
N VAL A 53 4.29 -1.70 -14.45
CA VAL A 53 3.58 -0.65 -13.71
C VAL A 53 2.14 -1.07 -13.46
N LYS A 54 1.44 -1.57 -14.49
CA LYS A 54 0.05 -2.01 -14.38
C LYS A 54 -0.10 -3.15 -13.36
N LYS A 55 0.76 -4.16 -13.43
CA LYS A 55 0.77 -5.27 -12.47
C LYS A 55 1.07 -4.80 -11.04
N GLY A 56 1.96 -3.80 -10.90
CA GLY A 56 2.25 -3.16 -9.62
C GLY A 56 1.03 -2.48 -9.01
N GLN A 57 0.27 -1.72 -9.81
CA GLN A 57 -0.97 -1.06 -9.38
C GLN A 57 -2.06 -2.04 -8.95
N GLU A 58 -2.23 -3.14 -9.69
CA GLU A 58 -3.16 -4.22 -9.32
C GLU A 58 -2.78 -4.83 -7.96
N THR A 59 -1.48 -5.11 -7.78
CA THR A 59 -0.95 -5.70 -6.53
C THR A 59 -1.05 -4.72 -5.36
N GLU A 60 -0.90 -3.41 -5.59
CA GLU A 60 -1.02 -2.38 -4.54
C GLU A 60 -2.40 -2.41 -3.87
N GLY A 61 -3.47 -2.55 -4.66
CA GLY A 61 -4.84 -2.63 -4.14
C GLY A 61 -5.05 -3.83 -3.21
N GLU A 62 -4.53 -5.01 -3.60
CA GLU A 62 -4.59 -6.22 -2.80
C GLU A 62 -3.81 -6.07 -1.48
N ILE A 63 -2.59 -5.53 -1.54
CA ILE A 63 -1.76 -5.27 -0.36
C ILE A 63 -2.46 -4.30 0.59
N GLN A 64 -3.04 -3.21 0.08
CA GLN A 64 -3.78 -2.26 0.91
C GLN A 64 -4.99 -2.92 1.61
N GLY A 65 -5.64 -3.88 0.96
CA GLY A 65 -6.72 -4.67 1.55
C GLY A 65 -6.23 -5.55 2.71
N ILE A 66 -5.13 -6.28 2.48
CA ILE A 66 -4.50 -7.13 3.49
C ILE A 66 -4.06 -6.32 4.70
N ILE A 67 -3.35 -5.19 4.48
CA ILE A 67 -2.90 -4.31 5.55
C ILE A 67 -4.08 -3.79 6.38
N ARG A 68 -5.16 -3.34 5.73
CA ARG A 68 -6.37 -2.88 6.43
C ARG A 68 -6.99 -3.98 7.28
N ALA A 69 -7.10 -5.20 6.75
CA ALA A 69 -7.65 -6.33 7.49
C ALA A 69 -6.80 -6.66 8.72
N GLU A 70 -5.47 -6.68 8.58
CA GLU A 70 -4.56 -6.98 9.69
C GLU A 70 -4.60 -5.90 10.77
N ILE A 71 -4.67 -4.62 10.40
CA ILE A 71 -4.81 -3.52 11.36
C ILE A 71 -6.12 -3.66 12.15
N VAL A 72 -7.24 -3.94 11.48
CA VAL A 72 -8.53 -4.15 12.16
C VAL A 72 -8.45 -5.30 13.15
N LYS A 73 -7.79 -6.40 12.78
CA LYS A 73 -7.60 -7.55 13.66
C LYS A 73 -6.74 -7.21 14.88
N ILE A 74 -5.61 -6.51 14.69
CA ILE A 74 -4.75 -6.07 15.79
C ILE A 74 -5.53 -5.14 16.74
N MET A 75 -6.34 -4.22 16.21
CA MET A 75 -7.18 -3.34 17.03
C MET A 75 -8.17 -4.12 17.89
N ASP A 76 -8.80 -5.17 17.33
CA ASP A 76 -9.70 -6.05 18.05
C ASP A 76 -8.97 -6.83 19.17
N GLU A 77 -7.80 -7.40 18.87
CA GLU A 77 -6.96 -8.10 19.85
C GLU A 77 -6.49 -7.19 20.99
N MET A 78 -6.29 -5.90 20.71
CA MET A 78 -5.93 -4.89 21.71
C MET A 78 -7.15 -4.32 22.49
N GLY A 79 -8.37 -4.77 22.17
CA GLY A 79 -9.60 -4.29 22.80
C GLY A 79 -9.97 -2.84 22.42
N ILE A 80 -9.49 -2.35 21.27
CA ILE A 80 -9.78 -1.00 20.78
C ILE A 80 -11.14 -1.01 20.08
N ALA A 81 -12.12 -0.33 20.68
CA ALA A 81 -13.45 -0.18 20.09
C ALA A 81 -13.41 0.57 18.75
N THR A 82 -14.13 0.05 17.75
CA THR A 82 -14.25 0.68 16.44
C THR A 82 -15.28 1.81 16.47
N LYS A 83 -15.26 2.67 15.43
CA LYS A 83 -16.28 3.73 15.28
C LYS A 83 -17.71 3.16 15.19
N LYS A 84 -17.87 1.96 14.61
CA LYS A 84 -19.17 1.27 14.57
C LYS A 84 -19.63 0.86 15.96
N ASP A 85 -18.71 0.35 16.79
CA ASP A 85 -19.03 -0.03 18.17
C ASP A 85 -19.50 1.19 18.97
N ILE A 86 -18.83 2.33 18.80
CA ILE A 86 -19.22 3.60 19.43
C ILE A 86 -20.61 4.06 18.96
N GLN A 87 -20.88 4.03 17.65
CA GLN A 87 -22.20 4.40 17.11
C GLN A 87 -23.31 3.49 17.61
N ALA A 88 -23.07 2.18 17.67
CA ALA A 88 -24.02 1.22 18.20
C ALA A 88 -24.32 1.46 19.69
N ILE A 89 -23.33 1.91 20.47
CA ILE A 89 -23.53 2.32 21.86
C ILE A 89 -24.34 3.61 21.93
N GLU A 90 -24.02 4.62 21.12
CA GLU A 90 -24.75 5.89 21.09
C GLU A 90 -26.23 5.73 20.73
N GLU A 91 -26.56 4.86 19.77
CA GLU A 91 -27.94 4.56 19.40
C GLU A 91 -28.71 3.88 20.53
N LYS A 92 -28.09 2.92 21.22
CA LYS A 92 -28.68 2.27 22.39
C LYS A 92 -28.93 3.25 23.54
N MET A 93 -28.04 4.22 23.74
CA MET A 93 -28.21 5.26 24.77
C MET A 93 -29.35 6.24 24.43
N LYS A 94 -29.53 6.58 23.17
CA LYS A 94 -30.62 7.47 22.72
C LYS A 94 -32.00 6.84 22.78
N GLY A 95 -32.11 5.51 22.67
CA GLY A 95 -33.37 4.77 22.78
C GLY A 95 -33.88 4.52 24.21
N GLN A 96 -33.17 5.02 25.24
CA GLN A 96 -33.52 4.85 26.66
C GLN A 96 -33.98 6.15 27.36
N GLY A 97 -34.27 7.21 26.60
CA GLY A 97 -34.87 8.47 27.09
C GLY A 97 -36.21 8.74 26.43
#